data_AF-A0A450S8Z1-F1
#
_entry.id   AF-A0A450S8Z1-F1
#
_cell.length_a   1.000
_cell.length_b   1.000
_cell.length_c   1.000
_cell.angle_alpha   90.00
_cell.angle_beta   90.00
_cell.angle_gamma   90.00
#
_symmetry.space_group_name_H-M   'P 1'
#
loop_
_entity.id
_entity.type
_entity.pdbx_description
1 polymer ?
#
loop_
_entity_poly.entity_id
_entity_poly.type
_entity_poly.pdbx_seq_one_letter_code
_entity_poly.pdbx_strand_id
1 'polypeptide(L)'
;MKPGIHTDTSVIGGCLDEEFDNASNLLLDAFCEGSKIILVSELMLLELSKALAKVRAVLDRIPEANREYLELSDAAMDLADE
;
A
#
# COMPACT_ATOMS: atom_id res chain seq x y z
N MET A 1 -3.91 15.23 -12.75
CA MET A 1 -4.34 14.14 -11.84
C MET A 1 -3.12 13.29 -11.54
N LYS A 2 -2.85 12.96 -10.27
CA LYS A 2 -1.79 12.01 -9.91
C LYS A 2 -2.32 10.60 -10.16
N PRO A 3 -1.52 9.67 -10.71
CA PRO A 3 -1.94 8.27 -10.85
C PRO A 3 -2.09 7.63 -9.46
N GLY A 4 -3.25 6.98 -9.24
CA GLY A 4 -3.48 6.09 -8.09
C GLY A 4 -2.94 4.70 -8.39
N ILE A 5 -2.17 4.13 -7.47
CA ILE A 5 -1.58 2.80 -7.61
C ILE A 5 -1.98 1.94 -6.42
N HIS A 6 -2.65 0.82 -6.70
CA HIS A 6 -2.80 -0.25 -5.74
C HIS A 6 -1.55 -1.13 -5.75
N THR A 7 -1.11 -1.58 -4.58
CA THR A 7 0.04 -2.45 -4.43
C THR A 7 -0.25 -3.49 -3.36
N ASP A 8 0.44 -4.62 -3.44
CA ASP A 8 0.35 -5.71 -2.47
C ASP A 8 1.08 -5.34 -1.17
N THR A 9 0.71 -5.93 -0.04
CA THR A 9 1.39 -5.70 1.25
C THR A 9 2.85 -6.14 1.26
N SER A 10 3.21 -7.10 0.40
CA SER A 10 4.59 -7.51 0.17
C SER A 10 5.49 -6.36 -0.32
N VAL A 11 4.98 -5.35 -1.03
CA VAL A 11 5.78 -4.18 -1.42
C VAL A 11 6.09 -3.27 -0.23
N ILE A 12 5.16 -3.16 0.71
CA ILE A 12 5.40 -2.44 1.98
C ILE A 12 6.45 -3.20 2.81
N GLY A 13 6.35 -4.53 2.88
CA GLY A 13 7.35 -5.39 3.51
C GLY A 13 8.73 -5.31 2.83
N GLY A 14 8.73 -5.27 1.49
CA GLY A 14 9.91 -5.21 0.64
C GLY A 14 10.77 -3.98 0.88
N CYS A 15 10.20 -2.88 1.39
CA CYS A 15 10.98 -1.70 1.79
C CYS A 15 11.99 -1.98 2.91
N LEU A 16 11.82 -3.09 3.64
CA LEU A 16 12.67 -3.54 4.75
C LEU A 16 13.34 -4.90 4.48
N ASP A 17 13.28 -5.37 3.24
CA ASP A 17 13.83 -6.65 2.79
C ASP A 17 14.95 -6.37 1.77
N GLU A 18 16.18 -6.82 2.05
CA GLU A 18 17.36 -6.54 1.23
C GLU A 18 17.20 -7.03 -0.23
N GLU A 19 16.41 -8.08 -0.47
CA GLU A 19 16.16 -8.57 -1.84
C GLU A 19 15.29 -7.61 -2.65
N PHE A 20 14.41 -6.86 -2.00
CA PHE A 20 13.36 -6.05 -2.63
C PHE A 20 13.42 -4.56 -2.32
N ASP A 21 14.39 -4.13 -1.51
CA ASP A 21 14.45 -2.78 -0.93
C ASP A 21 14.51 -1.69 -1.99
N ASN A 22 15.29 -1.90 -3.06
CA ASN A 22 15.52 -0.88 -4.06
C ASN A 22 14.24 -0.55 -4.82
N ALA A 23 13.58 -1.57 -5.39
CA ALA A 23 12.34 -1.36 -6.15
C ALA A 23 11.19 -0.88 -5.24
N SER A 24 11.11 -1.42 -4.01
CA SER A 24 10.05 -1.07 -3.07
C SER A 24 10.20 0.36 -2.54
N ASN A 25 11.41 0.76 -2.16
CA ASN A 25 11.66 2.13 -1.69
C ASN A 25 11.52 3.16 -2.82
N LEU A 26 11.89 2.85 -4.07
CA LEU A 26 11.64 3.75 -5.21
C LEU A 26 10.15 4.04 -5.41
N LEU A 27 9.29 3.04 -5.23
CA LEU A 27 7.85 3.24 -5.30
C LEU A 27 7.32 4.01 -4.08
N LEU A 28 7.83 3.70 -2.89
CA LEU A 28 7.51 4.41 -1.65
C LEU A 28 7.85 5.90 -1.76
N ASP A 29 9.04 6.24 -2.25
CA ASP A 29 9.50 7.62 -2.43
C ASP A 29 8.58 8.38 -3.39
N ALA A 30 8.12 7.74 -4.47
CA ALA A 30 7.16 8.35 -5.37
C ALA A 30 5.80 8.67 -4.70
N PHE A 31 5.36 7.87 -3.73
CA PHE A 31 4.21 8.18 -2.88
C PHE A 31 4.51 9.30 -1.88
N CYS A 32 5.69 9.30 -1.25
CA CYS A 32 6.12 10.32 -0.31
C CYS A 32 6.22 11.71 -0.96
N GLU A 33 6.83 11.79 -2.14
CA GLU A 33 6.94 13.00 -2.97
C GLU A 33 5.60 13.45 -3.53
N GLY A 34 4.60 12.56 -3.53
CA GLY A 34 3.28 12.82 -4.09
C GLY A 34 3.28 12.89 -5.61
N SER A 35 4.20 12.22 -6.30
CA SER A 35 4.10 11.99 -7.74
C SER A 35 3.07 10.90 -8.08
N LYS A 36 2.77 10.03 -7.09
CA LYS A 36 1.73 8.99 -7.12
C LYS A 36 0.90 9.03 -5.83
N ILE A 37 -0.29 8.46 -5.87
CA ILE A 37 -1.14 8.20 -4.70
C ILE A 37 -1.18 6.69 -4.47
N ILE A 38 -0.98 6.24 -3.22
CA ILE A 38 -1.19 4.83 -2.88
C ILE A 38 -2.68 4.58 -2.61
N LEU A 39 -3.22 3.55 -3.24
CA LEU A 39 -4.58 3.06 -3.00
C LEU A 39 -4.53 1.97 -1.93
N VAL A 40 -5.05 2.29 -0.75
CA VAL A 40 -5.02 1.44 0.45
C VAL A 40 -6.37 0.77 0.62
N SER A 41 -6.46 -0.52 0.31
CA SER A 41 -7.70 -1.29 0.52
C SER A 41 -7.85 -1.75 1.96
N GLU A 42 -9.08 -2.05 2.37
CA GLU A 42 -9.35 -2.70 3.66
C GLU A 42 -8.58 -4.02 3.83
N LEU A 43 -8.48 -4.81 2.76
CA LEU A 43 -7.73 -6.07 2.75
C LEU A 43 -6.24 -5.83 3.06
N MET A 44 -5.64 -4.82 2.42
CA MET A 44 -4.25 -4.42 2.67
C MET A 44 -4.02 -4.04 4.13
N LEU A 45 -4.94 -3.27 4.72
CA LEU A 45 -4.89 -2.91 6.15
C LEU A 45 -4.99 -4.15 7.05
N LEU A 46 -5.88 -5.09 6.72
CA LEU A 46 -6.04 -6.34 7.46
C LEU A 46 -4.78 -7.19 7.44
N GLU A 47 -4.12 -7.30 6.30
CA GLU A 47 -2.83 -7.99 6.16
C GLU A 47 -1.71 -7.29 6.93
N LEU A 48 -1.55 -5.97 6.77
CA LEU A 48 -0.55 -5.18 7.49
C LEU A 48 -0.76 -5.21 9.00
N SER A 49 -2.01 -5.33 9.48
CA SER A 49 -2.30 -5.44 10.92
C SER A 49 -1.58 -6.63 11.56
N LYS A 50 -1.36 -7.72 10.81
CA LYS A 50 -0.67 -8.95 11.23
C LYS A 50 0.85 -8.87 11.06
N ALA A 51 1.36 -7.87 10.36
CA ALA A 51 2.79 -7.69 10.11
C ALA A 51 3.55 -7.16 11.35
N LEU A 52 4.87 -7.09 11.28
CA LEU A 52 5.69 -6.47 12.34
C LEU A 52 5.46 -4.96 12.39
N ALA A 53 5.61 -4.36 13.57
CA ALA A 53 5.42 -2.91 13.78
C ALA A 53 6.27 -2.05 12.83
N LYS A 54 7.51 -2.49 12.55
CA LYS A 54 8.41 -1.81 11.60
C LYS A 54 7.85 -1.78 10.18
N VAL A 55 7.17 -2.84 9.74
CA VAL A 55 6.56 -2.93 8.40
C VAL A 55 5.36 -1.99 8.32
N ARG A 56 4.49 -2.00 9.35
CA ARG A 56 3.35 -1.07 9.40
C ARG A 56 3.79 0.40 9.36
N ALA A 57 4.87 0.73 10.05
CA ALA A 57 5.42 2.08 10.08
C ALA A 57 5.93 2.59 8.70
N VAL A 58 6.13 1.69 7.72
CA VAL A 58 6.48 2.09 6.35
C VAL A 58 5.33 2.87 5.70
N LEU A 59 4.08 2.40 5.89
CA LEU A 59 2.90 3.08 5.35
C LEU A 59 2.72 4.48 5.94
N ASP A 60 3.08 4.65 7.23
CA ASP A 60 3.00 5.93 7.94
C ASP A 60 3.98 7.00 7.43
N ARG A 61 5.03 6.58 6.69
CA ARG A 61 5.96 7.52 6.03
C ARG A 61 5.29 8.28 4.89
N ILE A 62 4.24 7.71 4.30
CA ILE A 62 3.52 8.34 3.19
C ILE A 62 2.59 9.43 3.77
N PRO A 63 2.63 10.67 3.25
CA PRO A 63 1.71 11.72 3.68
C PRO A 63 0.25 11.28 3.50
N GLU A 64 -0.62 11.64 4.44
CA GLU A 64 -2.06 11.31 4.37
C GLU A 64 -2.71 11.85 3.08
N ALA A 65 -2.26 13.01 2.59
CA ALA A 65 -2.69 13.59 1.32
C ALA A 65 -2.33 12.75 0.07
N ASN A 66 -1.44 11.76 0.20
CA ASN A 66 -1.05 10.83 -0.86
C ASN A 66 -1.53 9.40 -0.60
N ARG A 67 -2.46 9.21 0.36
CA ARG A 67 -3.14 7.95 0.65
C ARG A 67 -4.61 8.08 0.31
N GLU A 68 -5.14 7.14 -0.46
CA GLU A 68 -6.56 7.05 -0.77
C GLU A 68 -7.07 5.68 -0.32
N TYR A 69 -8.10 5.68 0.54
CA TYR A 69 -8.63 4.46 1.12
C TYR A 69 -9.77 3.91 0.26
N LEU A 70 -9.66 2.64 -0.11
CA LEU A 70 -10.67 1.93 -0.89
C LEU A 70 -11.50 1.02 0.02
N GLU A 71 -12.80 1.29 0.08
CA GLU A 71 -13.76 0.41 0.73
C GLU A 71 -14.00 -0.84 -0.12
N LEU A 72 -14.16 -1.98 0.54
CA LEU A 72 -14.59 -3.19 -0.14
C LEU A 72 -16.08 -3.02 -0.52
N SER A 73 -16.40 -3.18 -1.79
CA SER A 73 -17.80 -3.12 -2.25
C SER A 73 -18.41 -4.51 -2.34
N ASP A 74 -19.71 -4.64 -2.08
CA ASP A 74 -20.44 -5.90 -2.24
C ASP A 74 -20.24 -6.49 -3.65
N ALA A 75 -20.28 -5.65 -4.69
CA ALA A 75 -20.04 -6.07 -6.07
C ALA A 75 -18.63 -6.64 -6.30
N ALA A 76 -17.63 -6.13 -5.58
CA ALA A 76 -16.27 -6.67 -5.65
C ALA A 76 -16.14 -8.01 -4.89
N MET A 77 -16.92 -8.20 -3.83
CA MET A 77 -17.01 -9.48 -3.12
C MET A 77 -17.72 -10.53 -3.97
N ASP A 78 -18.86 -10.17 -4.57
CA ASP A 78 -19.62 -11.05 -5.45
C ASP A 78 -18.77 -11.57 -6.60
N LEU A 79 -17.90 -10.73 -7.18
CA LEU A 79 -16.98 -11.12 -8.25
C LEU A 79 -15.87 -12.08 -7.79
N ALA A 80 -15.47 -12.04 -6.51
CA ALA A 80 -14.43 -12.92 -5.99
C ALA A 80 -14.95 -14.33 -5.66
N ASP A 81 -16.26 -14.44 -5.41
CA ASP A 81 -16.95 -15.69 -5.09
C ASP A 81 -17.47 -16.45 -6.34
N GLU A 82 -17.32 -15.89 -7.54
CA GLU A 82 -17.58 -16.55 -8.85
C GLU A 82 -16.42 -17.45 -9.31
#